data_AF-A0A068QX16-F1
#
_entry.id   AF-A0A068QX16-F1
#
_cell.length_a   1.000
_cell.length_b   1.000
_cell.length_c   1.000
_cell.angle_alpha   90.00
_cell.angle_beta   90.00
_cell.angle_gamma   90.00
#
_symmetry.space_group_name_H-M   'P 1'
#
loop_
_entity.id
_entity.type
_entity.pdbx_description
1 polymer ?
#
loop_
_entity_poly.entity_id
_entity_poly.type
_entity_poly.pdbx_seq_one_letter_code
_entity_poly.pdbx_strand_id
1 'polypeptide(L)'
;MQIVYLINLSDKHTPRAIFDIFKKMKPLRQIEVANIMVSVDNFSKGFALHLLDVTIPELLVKRNKKTTITPDARKNIQRLEREMATIQNETKRIEEIYGANTLKLVIAKSYINNLLDNAKILHWLLEHNPEYLKELKKISSINSLDGK
;
A
#
# COMPACT_ATOMS: atom_id res chain seq x y z
N MET A 1 -5.89 0.74 -30.56
CA MET A 1 -6.40 1.14 -29.22
C MET A 1 -5.90 0.18 -28.14
N GLN A 2 -4.60 0.16 -27.85
CA GLN A 2 -4.01 -0.70 -26.81
C GLN A 2 -3.00 0.06 -25.93
N ILE A 3 -2.71 1.32 -26.28
CA ILE A 3 -1.59 2.10 -25.76
C ILE A 3 -1.99 2.89 -24.49
N VAL A 4 -3.27 3.26 -24.34
CA VAL A 4 -3.73 4.04 -23.17
C VAL A 4 -3.91 3.19 -21.90
N TYR A 5 -4.12 1.87 -22.04
CA TYR A 5 -4.27 0.96 -20.88
C TYR A 5 -2.99 0.70 -20.11
N LEU A 6 -1.84 0.78 -20.79
CA LEU A 6 -0.56 0.51 -20.16
C LEU A 6 -0.16 1.69 -19.28
N ILE A 7 -0.20 2.91 -19.80
CA ILE A 7 0.37 4.10 -19.15
C ILE A 7 -0.18 4.38 -17.75
N ASN A 8 -1.47 4.11 -17.47
CA ASN A 8 -2.06 4.45 -16.17
C ASN A 8 -1.99 3.31 -15.12
N LEU A 9 -1.70 2.08 -15.55
CA LEU A 9 -1.69 0.87 -14.69
C LEU A 9 -0.33 0.18 -14.62
N SER A 10 0.63 0.54 -15.48
CA SER A 10 1.96 -0.09 -15.53
C SER A 10 2.85 0.23 -14.32
N ASP A 11 2.58 1.32 -13.61
CA ASP A 11 3.32 1.69 -12.39
C ASP A 11 2.83 0.96 -11.12
N LYS A 12 1.76 0.16 -11.21
CA LYS A 12 1.15 -0.51 -10.03
C LYS A 12 1.09 -2.02 -10.22
N HIS A 13 1.29 -2.77 -9.13
CA HIS A 13 1.25 -4.25 -9.12
C HIS A 13 -0.16 -4.76 -9.46
N THR A 14 -0.46 -4.85 -10.76
CA THR A 14 -1.79 -5.15 -11.27
C THR A 14 -1.89 -6.62 -11.69
N PRO A 15 -2.74 -7.44 -11.05
CA PRO A 15 -2.99 -8.81 -11.47
C PRO A 15 -3.38 -8.93 -12.94
N ARG A 16 -2.74 -9.86 -13.66
CA ARG A 16 -2.99 -10.12 -15.10
C ARG A 16 -4.47 -10.40 -15.41
N ALA A 17 -5.19 -10.95 -14.44
CA ALA A 17 -6.62 -11.25 -14.51
C ALA A 17 -7.52 -10.01 -14.72
N ILE A 18 -7.06 -8.80 -14.37
CA ILE A 18 -7.83 -7.55 -14.59
C ILE A 18 -7.91 -7.23 -16.09
N PHE A 19 -6.83 -7.42 -16.82
CA PHE A 19 -6.80 -7.14 -18.26
C PHE A 19 -7.80 -8.01 -19.03
N ASP A 20 -8.01 -9.26 -18.59
CA ASP A 20 -9.02 -10.14 -19.19
C ASP A 20 -10.46 -9.71 -18.88
N ILE A 21 -10.67 -9.02 -17.75
CA ILE A 21 -11.95 -8.39 -17.41
C ILE A 21 -12.17 -7.14 -18.27
N PHE A 22 -11.13 -6.33 -18.47
CA PHE A 22 -11.22 -5.10 -19.28
C PHE A 22 -11.59 -5.40 -20.72
N LYS A 23 -11.04 -6.48 -21.30
CA LYS A 23 -11.38 -6.94 -22.66
C LYS A 23 -12.88 -7.20 -22.88
N LYS A 24 -13.70 -7.32 -21.82
CA LYS A 24 -15.16 -7.48 -21.91
C LYS A 24 -15.91 -6.15 -22.06
N MET A 25 -15.25 -5.01 -21.82
CA MET A 25 -15.81 -3.65 -21.87
C MET A 25 -15.30 -2.90 -23.12
N LYS A 26 -16.06 -1.92 -23.61
CA LYS A 26 -15.62 -1.05 -24.71
C LYS A 26 -14.54 -0.08 -24.26
N PRO A 27 -13.75 0.48 -25.19
CA PRO A 27 -12.57 1.26 -24.83
C PRO A 27 -12.84 2.43 -23.87
N LEU A 28 -13.92 3.18 -24.10
CA LEU A 28 -14.34 4.30 -23.25
C LEU A 28 -14.57 3.86 -21.79
N ARG A 29 -15.27 2.74 -21.59
CA ARG A 29 -15.57 2.23 -20.26
C ARG A 29 -14.34 1.67 -19.55
N GLN A 30 -13.45 1.01 -20.29
CA GLN A 30 -12.21 0.53 -19.69
C GLN A 30 -11.35 1.68 -19.14
N ILE A 31 -11.34 2.85 -19.79
CA ILE A 31 -10.64 4.06 -19.29
C ILE A 31 -11.27 4.55 -17.97
N GLU A 32 -12.59 4.65 -17.94
CA GLU A 32 -13.32 5.07 -16.75
C GLU A 32 -13.09 4.10 -15.58
N VAL A 33 -13.18 2.79 -15.83
CA VAL A 33 -12.90 1.75 -14.84
C VAL A 33 -11.46 1.80 -14.35
N ALA A 34 -10.49 1.99 -15.24
CA ALA A 34 -9.10 2.18 -14.84
C ALA A 34 -8.93 3.40 -13.93
N ASN A 35 -9.55 4.53 -14.26
CA ASN A 35 -9.49 5.73 -13.44
C ASN A 35 -10.13 5.53 -12.06
N ILE A 36 -11.27 4.82 -12.00
CA ILE A 36 -11.93 4.47 -10.73
C ILE A 36 -11.03 3.56 -9.88
N MET A 37 -10.38 2.57 -10.50
CA MET A 37 -9.47 1.65 -9.80
C MET A 37 -8.22 2.37 -9.30
N VAL A 38 -7.70 3.34 -10.06
CA VAL A 38 -6.59 4.19 -9.64
C VAL A 38 -6.99 5.14 -8.50
N SER A 39 -8.17 5.76 -8.56
CA SER A 39 -8.63 6.70 -7.52
C SER A 39 -8.93 6.00 -6.19
N VAL A 40 -9.38 4.74 -6.24
CA VAL A 40 -9.69 3.92 -5.06
C VAL A 40 -8.47 3.09 -4.61
N ASP A 41 -7.36 3.13 -5.36
CA ASP A 41 -6.17 2.31 -5.15
C ASP A 41 -6.47 0.81 -4.94
N ASN A 42 -7.42 0.28 -5.72
CA ASN A 42 -7.88 -1.10 -5.61
C ASN A 42 -7.79 -1.82 -6.96
N PHE A 43 -6.78 -2.69 -7.07
CA PHE A 43 -6.52 -3.53 -8.24
C PHE A 43 -6.89 -4.99 -7.98
N SER A 44 -7.90 -5.25 -7.16
CA SER A 44 -8.39 -6.61 -6.96
C SER A 44 -9.23 -7.09 -8.15
N LYS A 45 -9.16 -8.39 -8.42
CA LYS A 45 -10.01 -9.05 -9.43
C LYS A 45 -11.50 -8.88 -9.10
N GLY A 46 -11.86 -8.89 -7.82
CA GLY A 46 -13.25 -8.72 -7.36
C GLY A 46 -13.81 -7.35 -7.71
N PHE A 47 -13.05 -6.29 -7.45
CA PHE A 47 -13.46 -4.92 -7.77
C PHE A 47 -13.61 -4.70 -9.29
N ALA A 48 -12.68 -5.25 -10.08
CA ALA A 48 -12.80 -5.22 -11.54
C ALA A 48 -14.06 -5.96 -12.06
N LEU A 49 -14.43 -7.10 -11.44
CA LEU A 49 -15.66 -7.82 -11.78
C LEU A 49 -16.91 -7.01 -11.40
N HIS A 50 -16.93 -6.36 -10.24
CA HIS A 50 -18.03 -5.47 -9.85
C HIS A 50 -18.22 -4.33 -10.85
N LEU A 51 -17.13 -3.66 -11.25
CA LEU A 51 -17.17 -2.59 -12.23
C LEU A 51 -17.64 -3.06 -13.62
N LEU A 52 -17.32 -4.30 -13.99
CA LEU A 52 -17.87 -4.95 -15.18
C LEU A 52 -19.38 -5.23 -15.03
N ASP A 53 -19.84 -5.70 -13.87
CA ASP A 53 -21.23 -6.08 -13.64
C ASP A 53 -22.18 -4.87 -13.62
N VAL A 54 -21.72 -3.72 -13.11
CA VAL A 54 -22.49 -2.46 -13.14
C VAL A 54 -22.37 -1.72 -14.48
N THR A 55 -21.59 -2.23 -15.44
CA THR A 55 -21.43 -1.60 -16.74
C THR A 55 -22.68 -1.79 -17.59
N ILE A 56 -23.20 -0.68 -18.13
CA ILE A 56 -24.36 -0.70 -19.03
C ILE A 56 -24.08 -1.52 -20.30
N PRO A 57 -25.08 -2.24 -20.85
CA PRO A 57 -24.87 -3.15 -21.97
C PRO A 57 -24.32 -2.49 -23.24
N GLU A 58 -24.57 -1.20 -23.49
CA GLU A 58 -24.00 -0.49 -24.64
C GLU A 58 -22.48 -0.36 -24.56
N LEU A 59 -21.91 -0.42 -23.36
CA LEU A 59 -20.49 -0.30 -23.08
C LEU A 59 -19.78 -1.67 -22.95
N LEU A 60 -20.46 -2.78 -23.26
CA LEU A 60 -19.87 -4.12 -23.31
C LEU A 60 -19.47 -4.52 -24.74
N VAL A 61 -18.41 -5.33 -24.86
CA VAL A 61 -17.92 -5.86 -26.17
C VAL A 61 -18.85 -6.94 -26.71
N LYS A 62 -19.38 -7.79 -25.83
CA LYS A 62 -20.43 -8.76 -26.15
C LYS A 62 -21.65 -8.47 -25.28
N ARG A 63 -22.83 -8.42 -25.90
CA ARG A 63 -24.11 -8.30 -25.19
C ARG A 63 -24.38 -9.63 -24.50
N ASN A 64 -23.83 -9.81 -23.30
CA ASN A 64 -24.02 -11.06 -22.57
C ASN A 64 -25.48 -11.17 -22.12
N LYS A 65 -26.14 -12.29 -22.45
CA LYS A 65 -27.36 -12.71 -21.75
C LYS A 65 -27.00 -12.76 -20.27
N LYS A 66 -27.76 -12.03 -19.44
CA LYS A 66 -27.56 -11.86 -17.99
C LYS A 66 -27.04 -13.15 -17.35
N THR A 67 -25.75 -13.23 -17.07
CA THR A 67 -25.23 -14.22 -16.12
C THR A 67 -25.60 -13.68 -14.75
N THR A 68 -26.75 -14.10 -14.24
CA THR A 68 -27.16 -13.80 -12.86
C THR A 68 -26.08 -14.33 -11.92
N ILE A 69 -25.38 -13.41 -11.26
CA ILE A 69 -24.46 -13.72 -10.17
C ILE A 69 -25.23 -14.57 -9.17
N THR A 70 -24.75 -15.78 -8.87
CA THR A 70 -25.39 -16.63 -7.87
C THR A 70 -25.35 -15.90 -6.51
N PRO A 71 -26.38 -16.05 -5.67
CA PRO A 71 -26.41 -15.43 -4.34
C PRO A 71 -25.14 -15.71 -3.51
N ASP A 72 -24.58 -16.91 -3.66
CA ASP A 72 -23.33 -17.31 -3.02
C ASP A 72 -22.11 -16.53 -3.54
N ALA A 73 -22.02 -16.29 -4.84
CA ALA A 73 -20.95 -15.47 -5.40
C ALA A 73 -21.03 -14.02 -4.91
N ARG A 74 -22.23 -13.44 -4.79
CA ARG A 74 -22.40 -12.09 -4.20
C ARG A 74 -21.97 -12.04 -2.73
N LYS A 75 -22.35 -13.05 -1.94
CA LYS A 75 -21.99 -13.13 -0.53
C LYS A 75 -20.48 -13.26 -0.32
N ASN A 76 -19.81 -14.07 -1.15
CA ASN A 76 -18.36 -14.23 -1.11
C ASN A 76 -17.64 -12.93 -1.50
N ILE A 77 -18.15 -12.21 -2.50
CA ILE A 77 -17.58 -10.91 -2.91
C ILE A 77 -17.71 -9.88 -1.79
N GLN A 78 -18.90 -9.73 -1.18
CA GLN A 78 -19.09 -8.82 -0.05
C GLN A 78 -18.19 -9.17 1.15
N ARG A 79 -17.95 -10.46 1.39
CA ARG A 79 -17.00 -10.90 2.42
C ARG A 79 -15.57 -10.46 2.07
N LEU A 80 -15.13 -10.70 0.84
CA LEU A 80 -13.81 -10.31 0.36
C LEU A 80 -13.61 -8.78 0.38
N GLU A 81 -14.64 -7.99 0.06
CA GLU A 81 -14.58 -6.52 0.13
C GLU A 81 -14.36 -6.03 1.56
N ARG A 82 -15.06 -6.64 2.53
CA ARG A 82 -14.86 -6.33 3.96
C ARG A 82 -13.49 -6.75 4.44
N GLU A 83 -13.04 -7.96 4.09
CA GLU A 83 -11.71 -8.46 4.44
C GLU A 83 -10.61 -7.54 3.87
N MET A 84 -10.76 -7.10 2.62
CA MET A 84 -9.82 -6.17 1.98
C MET A 84 -9.81 -4.80 2.64
N ALA A 85 -10.98 -4.23 2.95
CA ALA A 85 -11.06 -2.95 3.65
C ALA A 85 -10.40 -2.99 5.03
N THR A 86 -10.56 -4.10 5.76
CA THR A 86 -9.90 -4.32 7.05
C THR A 86 -8.38 -4.38 6.88
N ILE A 87 -7.88 -5.19 5.94
CA ILE A 87 -6.44 -5.33 5.70
C ILE A 87 -5.82 -4.00 5.28
N GLN A 88 -6.46 -3.25 4.37
CA GLN A 88 -5.96 -1.94 3.94
C GLN A 88 -5.87 -0.94 5.11
N ASN A 89 -6.87 -0.91 5.98
CA ASN A 89 -6.84 -0.04 7.16
C ASN A 89 -5.75 -0.46 8.14
N GLU A 90 -5.53 -1.76 8.34
CA GLU A 90 -4.45 -2.29 9.17
C GLU A 90 -3.07 -1.95 8.59
N THR A 91 -2.86 -2.15 7.29
CA THR A 91 -1.62 -1.79 6.59
C THR A 91 -1.33 -0.30 6.75
N LYS A 92 -2.31 0.55 6.48
CA LYS A 92 -2.16 2.01 6.63
C LYS A 92 -1.80 2.40 8.07
N ARG A 93 -2.44 1.78 9.06
CA ARG A 93 -2.14 2.01 10.47
C ARG A 93 -0.69 1.59 10.82
N ILE A 94 -0.23 0.47 10.28
CA ILE A 94 1.16 0.01 10.46
C ILE A 94 2.14 1.00 9.84
N GLU A 95 1.87 1.47 8.61
CA GLU A 95 2.68 2.46 7.92
C GLU A 95 2.76 3.79 8.69
N GLU A 96 1.64 4.29 9.21
CA GLU A 96 1.59 5.50 10.02
C GLU A 96 2.43 5.37 11.30
N ILE A 97 2.31 4.24 12.01
CA ILE A 97 3.09 3.95 13.22
C ILE A 97 4.58 3.83 12.87
N TYR A 98 4.91 3.13 11.79
CA TYR A 98 6.28 2.95 11.35
C TYR A 98 6.93 4.28 10.96
N GLY A 99 6.23 5.14 10.23
CA GLY A 99 6.69 6.49 9.86
C GLY A 99 6.94 7.36 11.09
N ALA A 100 5.98 7.41 12.02
CA ALA A 100 6.11 8.17 13.26
C ALA A 100 7.28 7.67 14.14
N ASN A 101 7.46 6.36 14.25
CA ASN A 101 8.55 5.76 15.03
C ASN A 101 9.92 5.97 14.39
N THR A 102 9.99 5.87 13.07
CA THR A 102 11.22 6.16 12.31
C THR A 102 11.66 7.61 12.53
N LEU A 103 10.73 8.56 12.44
CA LEU A 103 11.04 9.96 12.71
C LEU A 103 11.52 10.19 14.15
N LYS A 104 10.84 9.60 15.14
CA LYS A 104 11.26 9.68 16.56
C LYS A 104 12.66 9.13 16.76
N LEU A 105 13.00 8.00 16.13
CA LEU A 105 14.32 7.40 16.23
C LEU A 105 15.41 8.28 15.59
N VAL A 106 15.14 8.87 14.41
CA VAL A 106 16.05 9.80 13.75
C VAL A 106 16.36 10.99 14.66
N ILE A 107 15.33 11.58 15.28
CA ILE A 107 15.48 12.70 16.22
C ILE A 107 16.30 12.27 17.44
N ALA A 108 15.95 11.13 18.06
CA ALA A 108 16.67 10.60 19.22
C ALA A 108 18.15 10.34 18.92
N LYS A 109 18.45 9.71 17.79
CA LYS A 109 19.82 9.48 17.32
C LYS A 109 20.59 10.79 17.11
N SER A 110 19.97 11.78 16.47
CA SER A 110 20.59 13.10 16.28
C SER A 110 20.90 13.77 17.62
N TYR A 111 19.99 13.70 18.59
CA TYR A 111 20.23 14.23 19.92
C TYR A 111 21.37 13.50 20.64
N ILE A 112 21.41 12.17 20.57
CA ILE A 112 22.50 11.37 21.16
C ILE A 112 23.83 11.70 20.51
N ASN A 113 23.90 11.86 19.19
CA ASN A 113 25.13 12.30 18.51
C ASN A 113 25.60 13.66 19.04
N ASN A 114 24.70 14.65 19.09
CA ASN A 114 25.03 15.98 19.61
C ASN A 114 25.51 15.92 21.07
N LEU A 115 24.95 15.02 21.89
CA LEU A 115 25.37 14.80 23.27
C LEU A 115 26.78 14.22 23.35
N LEU A 116 27.09 13.23 22.51
CA LEU A 116 28.38 12.54 22.47
C LEU A 116 29.50 13.36 21.80
N ASP A 117 29.15 14.31 20.93
CA ASP A 117 30.09 15.27 20.34
C ASP A 117 30.62 16.29 21.36
N ASN A 118 29.94 16.44 22.50
CA ASN A 118 30.42 17.27 23.60
C ASN A 118 31.50 16.52 24.41
N ALA A 119 32.76 16.89 24.21
CA ALA A 119 33.91 16.27 24.86
C ALA A 119 33.81 16.21 26.40
N LYS A 120 33.20 17.20 27.06
CA LYS A 120 33.02 17.18 28.52
C LYS A 120 32.05 16.08 28.95
N ILE A 121 30.94 15.94 28.23
CA ILE A 121 29.92 14.92 28.51
C ILE A 121 30.47 13.53 28.19
N LEU A 122 31.16 13.40 27.06
CA LEU A 122 31.81 12.15 26.66
C LEU A 122 32.83 11.68 27.70
N HIS A 123 33.68 12.59 28.19
CA HIS A 123 34.69 12.27 29.20
C HIS A 123 34.05 11.88 30.53
N TRP A 124 33.05 12.63 30.99
CA TRP A 124 32.32 12.29 32.20
C TRP A 124 31.65 10.90 32.12
N LEU A 125 31.05 10.57 30.97
CA LEU A 125 30.46 9.26 30.70
C LEU A 125 31.51 8.14 30.70
N LEU A 126 32.70 8.38 30.15
CA LEU A 126 33.81 7.41 30.17
C LEU A 126 34.25 7.09 31.60
N GLU A 127 34.36 8.10 32.46
CA GLU A 127 34.86 7.95 33.83
C GLU A 127 33.82 7.34 34.78
N HIS A 128 32.55 7.75 34.68
CA HIS A 128 31.54 7.42 35.68
C HIS A 128 30.54 6.35 35.20
N ASN A 129 30.32 6.23 33.89
CA ASN A 129 29.17 5.53 33.31
C ASN A 129 29.48 4.87 31.94
N PRO A 130 30.54 4.05 31.82
CA PRO A 130 31.00 3.52 30.52
C PRO A 130 29.99 2.60 29.85
N GLU A 131 29.17 1.88 30.62
CA GLU A 131 28.09 1.02 30.08
C GLU A 131 27.02 1.84 29.35
N TYR A 132 26.63 3.00 29.89
CA TYR A 132 25.69 3.90 29.23
C TYR A 132 26.29 4.48 27.95
N LEU A 133 27.58 4.83 27.97
CA LEU A 133 28.27 5.31 26.77
C LEU A 133 28.24 4.27 25.64
N LYS A 134 28.46 3.01 25.97
CA LYS A 134 28.42 1.89 25.02
C LYS A 134 27.04 1.76 24.38
N GLU A 135 25.97 1.81 25.18
CA GLU A 135 24.61 1.73 24.66
C GLU A 135 24.22 2.97 23.84
N LEU A 136 24.60 4.17 24.28
CA LEU A 136 24.35 5.40 23.51
C LEU A 136 25.06 5.38 22.15
N LYS A 137 26.32 4.92 22.10
CA LYS A 137 27.05 4.72 20.84
C LYS A 137 26.33 3.72 19.94
N LYS A 138 25.86 2.59 20.49
CA LYS A 138 25.10 1.58 19.74
C LYS A 138 23.83 2.15 19.13
N ILE A 139 23.05 2.91 19.89
CA ILE A 139 21.82 3.57 19.42
C ILE A 139 22.17 4.59 18.32
N SER A 140 23.23 5.37 18.51
CA SER A 140 23.68 6.37 17.54
C SER A 140 24.09 5.78 16.20
N SER A 141 24.57 4.52 16.18
CA SER A 141 24.98 3.81 14.97
C SER A 141 23.85 3.11 14.21
N ILE A 142 22.59 3.17 14.66
CA ILE A 142 21.46 2.55 13.96
C ILE A 142 21.19 3.31 12.65
N ASN A 143 21.32 2.63 11.50
CA ASN A 143 21.21 3.25 10.17
C ASN A 143 19.86 3.00 9.48
N SER A 144 19.12 1.97 9.89
CA SER A 144 17.76 1.70 9.42
C SER A 144 17.01 0.85 10.45
N LEU A 145 15.69 1.02 10.51
CA LEU A 145 14.77 0.05 11.12
C LEU A 145 14.37 -0.95 10.02
N ASP A 146 15.32 -1.65 9.42
CA ASP A 146 15.00 -2.69 8.44
C ASP A 146 14.30 -3.84 9.15
N GLY A 147 12.98 -3.93 8.94
CA GLY A 147 12.23 -5.14 9.20
C GLY A 147 12.61 -6.16 8.14
N LYS A 148 13.24 -7.26 8.57
CA LYS A 148 13.16 -8.51 7.80
C LYS A 148 11.73 -9.02 7.76
#